data_AF-A0A925FXP7-F1
#
_entry.id   AF-A0A925FXP7-F1
#
_cell.length_a   1.000
_cell.length_b   1.000
_cell.length_c   1.000
_cell.angle_alpha   90.00
_cell.angle_beta   90.00
_cell.angle_gamma   90.00
#
_symmetry.space_group_name_H-M   'P 1'
#
loop_
_entity.id
_entity.type
_entity.pdbx_description
1 polymer ?
#
loop_
_entity_poly.entity_id
_entity_poly.type
_entity_poly.pdbx_seq_one_letter_code
_entity_poly.pdbx_strand_id
1 'polypeptide(L)'
;MIKLSFFVLWLALSSCSPSINEVDLNQEKFCNYFTIKSQSVDILYVDDDRMSDFIKKHYHRFNYLIWDYLMDKQFYWSVKDTALRESKLCADLKSDTTFYNNFRLLTPLRNQSNPKMIYTISEMLTVGSRFFYCDIINRKDTTIGCHICVGINGQRQLVSKKDLTALQAFCFEAVFDNNSKRDRVVEGFSRHVQSTDLLERKTFKNFDDHLQRVKLTEYSYLEKNIPFKDYLLSYYNKHKKTLSFEIR
;
A
#
# COMPACT_ATOMS: atom_id res chain seq x y z
N MET A 1 26.38 4.61 -64.02
CA MET A 1 25.55 3.39 -63.98
C MET A 1 25.34 3.03 -62.52
N ILE A 2 24.14 3.32 -62.02
CA ILE A 2 23.76 3.28 -60.59
C ILE A 2 23.06 1.94 -60.33
N LYS A 3 23.53 1.16 -59.36
CA LYS A 3 22.72 0.14 -58.67
C LYS A 3 23.04 0.19 -57.17
N LEU A 4 22.23 0.96 -56.46
CA LEU A 4 22.13 0.93 -55.00
C LEU A 4 21.33 -0.32 -54.62
N SER A 5 22.00 -1.32 -54.05
CA SER A 5 21.34 -2.47 -53.43
C SER A 5 20.93 -2.07 -52.01
N PHE A 6 19.63 -1.83 -51.80
CA PHE A 6 19.04 -1.70 -50.48
C PHE A 6 19.04 -3.07 -49.79
N PHE A 7 20.00 -3.26 -48.87
CA PHE A 7 19.92 -4.32 -47.87
C PHE A 7 18.92 -3.87 -46.80
N VAL A 8 17.73 -4.47 -46.82
CA VAL A 8 16.73 -4.32 -45.75
C VAL A 8 17.24 -5.10 -44.55
N LEU A 9 17.89 -4.39 -43.62
CA LEU A 9 18.28 -4.94 -42.33
C LEU A 9 17.01 -5.07 -41.48
N TRP A 10 16.51 -6.30 -41.36
CA TRP A 10 15.43 -6.68 -40.47
C TRP A 10 15.94 -6.63 -39.02
N LEU A 11 15.95 -5.44 -38.42
CA LEU A 11 16.12 -5.28 -36.98
C LEU A 11 14.83 -5.70 -36.29
N ALA A 12 14.70 -7.01 -36.06
CA ALA A 12 13.87 -7.51 -34.99
C ALA A 12 14.46 -7.02 -33.67
N LEU A 13 14.10 -5.80 -33.27
CA LEU A 13 14.16 -5.34 -31.89
C LEU A 13 13.19 -6.20 -31.10
N SER A 14 13.62 -7.42 -30.79
CA SER A 14 13.15 -8.15 -29.64
C SER A 14 13.47 -7.25 -28.45
N SER A 15 12.46 -6.47 -28.05
CA SER A 15 12.45 -5.80 -26.77
C SER A 15 12.52 -6.91 -25.73
N CYS A 16 13.74 -7.27 -25.34
CA CYS A 16 14.01 -7.88 -24.05
C CYS A 16 13.54 -6.88 -23.00
N SER A 17 12.23 -6.85 -22.76
CA SER A 17 11.72 -6.42 -21.47
C SER A 17 12.48 -7.25 -20.45
N PRO A 18 13.20 -6.65 -19.48
CA PRO A 18 13.90 -7.43 -18.46
C PRO A 18 12.87 -8.40 -17.89
N SER A 19 13.21 -9.69 -17.94
CA SER A 19 12.44 -10.74 -17.28
C SER A 19 12.10 -10.21 -15.89
N ILE A 20 10.81 -10.19 -15.55
CA ILE A 20 10.36 -9.87 -14.20
C ILE A 20 11.22 -10.78 -13.29
N ASN A 21 12.04 -10.19 -12.44
CA ASN A 21 12.93 -10.94 -11.58
C ASN A 21 12.07 -11.71 -10.58
N GLU A 22 11.69 -12.93 -10.95
CA GLU A 22 10.94 -13.82 -10.09
C GLU A 22 11.76 -14.08 -8.82
N VAL A 23 11.07 -14.09 -7.68
CA VAL A 23 11.71 -14.29 -6.37
C VAL A 23 11.35 -15.67 -5.83
N ASP A 24 12.34 -16.35 -5.22
CA ASP A 24 12.11 -17.60 -4.50
C ASP A 24 11.67 -17.29 -3.07
N LEU A 25 10.53 -17.85 -2.67
CA LEU A 25 9.85 -17.48 -1.44
C LEU A 25 10.01 -18.58 -0.41
N ASN A 26 10.99 -18.39 0.47
CA ASN A 26 11.29 -19.33 1.55
C ASN A 26 10.85 -18.73 2.90
N GLN A 27 9.82 -19.31 3.50
CA GLN A 27 9.26 -18.88 4.79
C GLN A 27 10.31 -18.94 5.91
N GLU A 28 11.25 -19.90 5.85
CA GLU A 28 12.34 -20.02 6.83
C GLU A 28 13.28 -18.81 6.85
N LYS A 29 13.30 -18.03 5.76
CA LYS A 29 14.15 -16.84 5.61
C LYS A 29 13.47 -15.53 6.01
N PHE A 30 12.20 -15.53 6.44
CA PHE A 30 11.49 -14.28 6.76
C PHE A 30 12.17 -13.44 7.84
N CYS A 31 12.83 -14.09 8.80
CA CYS A 31 13.62 -13.41 9.82
C CYS A 31 14.82 -12.64 9.27
N ASN A 32 15.25 -12.92 8.04
CA ASN A 32 16.34 -12.20 7.40
C ASN A 32 15.88 -10.85 6.84
N TYR A 33 14.57 -10.61 6.75
CA TYR A 33 14.01 -9.43 6.09
C TYR A 33 13.36 -8.44 7.07
N PHE A 34 13.06 -8.85 8.30
CA PHE A 34 12.33 -8.02 9.28
C PHE A 34 12.98 -8.09 10.67
N THR A 35 13.14 -6.93 11.32
CA THR A 35 13.55 -6.80 12.72
C THR A 35 12.73 -5.72 13.44
N ILE A 36 12.74 -5.69 14.77
CA ILE A 36 12.14 -4.64 15.59
C ILE A 36 13.26 -3.86 16.29
N LYS A 37 13.40 -2.57 15.96
CA LYS A 37 14.32 -1.66 16.66
C LYS A 37 13.56 -0.62 17.44
N SER A 38 13.90 -0.51 18.73
CA SER A 38 13.26 0.40 19.69
C SER A 38 11.74 0.18 19.79
N GLN A 39 10.96 0.73 18.86
CA GLN A 39 9.50 0.62 18.73
C GLN A 39 9.04 0.72 17.25
N SER A 40 9.92 0.43 16.29
CA SER A 40 9.57 0.38 14.86
C SER A 40 10.08 -0.91 14.25
N VAL A 41 9.42 -1.34 13.18
CA VAL A 41 9.95 -2.41 12.35
C VAL A 41 10.95 -1.81 11.38
N ASP A 42 12.10 -2.45 11.26
CA ASP A 42 13.03 -2.21 10.16
C ASP A 42 12.98 -3.38 9.19
N ILE A 43 13.06 -3.04 7.91
CA ILE A 43 13.33 -4.00 6.85
C ILE A 43 14.84 -4.18 6.75
N LEU A 44 15.29 -5.43 6.83
CA LEU A 44 16.66 -5.82 6.65
C LEU A 44 16.92 -6.17 5.18
N TYR A 45 18.14 -5.87 4.73
CA TYR A 45 18.61 -6.21 3.40
C TYR A 45 19.80 -7.15 3.53
N VAL A 46 19.72 -8.29 2.86
CA VAL A 46 20.85 -9.20 2.70
C VAL A 46 21.50 -8.90 1.35
N ASP A 47 22.81 -8.68 1.34
CA ASP A 47 23.55 -8.45 0.10
C ASP A 47 23.44 -9.66 -0.83
N ASP A 48 23.35 -9.40 -2.14
CA ASP A 48 23.19 -10.39 -3.22
C ASP A 48 21.92 -11.27 -3.11
N ASP A 49 20.92 -10.88 -2.31
CA ASP A 49 19.63 -11.57 -2.22
C ASP A 49 18.53 -10.85 -3.02
N ARG A 50 18.01 -11.54 -4.05
CA ARG A 50 16.97 -10.99 -4.95
C ARG A 50 15.68 -10.62 -4.22
N MET A 51 15.35 -11.33 -3.14
CA MET A 51 14.18 -11.01 -2.33
C MET A 51 14.40 -9.69 -1.58
N SER A 52 15.57 -9.49 -0.98
CA SER A 52 15.97 -8.24 -0.33
C SER A 52 15.92 -7.06 -1.29
N ASP A 53 16.43 -7.22 -2.52
CA ASP A 53 16.32 -6.19 -3.57
C ASP A 53 14.85 -5.88 -3.94
N PHE A 54 14.02 -6.93 -4.02
CA PHE A 54 12.60 -6.78 -4.31
C PHE A 54 11.86 -6.04 -3.20
N ILE A 55 12.10 -6.43 -1.93
CA ILE A 55 11.52 -5.79 -0.76
C ILE A 55 11.97 -4.33 -0.69
N LYS A 56 13.25 -4.04 -0.94
CA LYS A 56 13.81 -2.68 -0.98
C LYS A 56 13.11 -1.80 -2.01
N LYS A 57 12.91 -2.33 -3.22
CA LYS A 57 12.22 -1.63 -4.30
C LYS A 57 10.75 -1.35 -3.98
N HIS A 58 10.14 -2.21 -3.17
CA HIS A 58 8.74 -2.14 -2.74
C HIS A 58 8.63 -1.85 -1.24
N TYR A 59 9.53 -1.00 -0.70
CA TYR A 59 9.67 -0.78 0.75
C TYR A 59 8.34 -0.49 1.44
N HIS A 60 7.56 0.47 0.93
CA HIS A 60 6.28 0.86 1.53
C HIS A 60 5.29 -0.31 1.62
N ARG A 61 5.25 -1.17 0.58
CA ARG A 61 4.38 -2.34 0.53
C ARG A 61 4.65 -3.30 1.70
N PHE A 62 5.92 -3.66 1.89
CA PHE A 62 6.30 -4.61 2.93
C PHE A 62 6.36 -3.99 4.32
N ASN A 63 6.68 -2.70 4.41
CA ASN A 63 6.61 -1.94 5.65
C ASN A 63 5.16 -1.87 6.17
N TYR A 64 4.18 -1.68 5.28
CA TYR A 64 2.78 -1.74 5.67
C TYR A 64 2.38 -3.14 6.15
N LEU A 65 2.74 -4.18 5.39
CA LEU A 65 2.38 -5.56 5.74
C LEU A 65 2.85 -5.95 7.15
N ILE A 66 4.10 -5.61 7.49
CA ILE A 66 4.64 -5.93 8.81
C ILE A 66 4.12 -5.00 9.91
N TRP A 67 3.82 -3.74 9.59
CA TRP A 67 3.17 -2.82 10.52
C TRP A 67 1.76 -3.31 10.89
N ASP A 68 0.96 -3.70 9.89
CA ASP A 68 -0.40 -4.23 10.08
C ASP A 68 -0.37 -5.51 10.94
N TYR A 69 0.58 -6.40 10.66
CA TYR A 69 0.81 -7.62 11.45
C TYR A 69 1.02 -7.36 12.95
N LEU A 70 1.73 -6.28 13.29
CA LEU A 70 2.15 -5.98 14.66
C LEU A 70 1.20 -5.06 15.42
N MET A 71 0.27 -4.39 14.73
CA MET A 71 -0.55 -3.32 15.30
C MET A 71 -1.26 -3.75 16.59
N ASP A 72 -1.85 -4.95 16.59
CA ASP A 72 -2.61 -5.49 17.72
C ASP A 72 -1.77 -6.39 18.65
N LYS A 73 -0.47 -6.54 18.40
CA LYS A 73 0.39 -7.47 19.14
C LYS A 73 1.17 -6.76 20.24
N GLN A 74 0.47 -6.47 21.35
CA GLN A 74 1.00 -5.75 22.51
C GLN A 74 2.36 -6.25 23.03
N PHE A 75 2.63 -7.55 22.93
CA PHE A 75 3.89 -8.18 23.33
C PHE A 75 5.13 -7.46 22.76
N TYR A 76 5.11 -7.10 21.47
CA TYR A 76 6.27 -6.50 20.81
C TYR A 76 6.57 -5.08 21.31
N TRP A 77 5.56 -4.40 21.85
CA TRP A 77 5.64 -3.05 22.37
C TRP A 77 5.96 -3.02 23.87
N SER A 78 5.66 -4.09 24.62
CA SER A 78 5.85 -4.16 26.07
C SER A 78 7.18 -4.80 26.49
N VAL A 79 7.74 -5.70 25.67
CA VAL A 79 8.99 -6.40 25.99
C VAL A 79 10.22 -5.54 25.70
N LYS A 80 11.09 -5.36 26.70
CA LYS A 80 12.34 -4.58 26.56
C LYS A 80 13.50 -5.39 25.98
N ASP A 81 13.47 -6.72 26.13
CA ASP A 81 14.50 -7.61 25.59
C ASP A 81 14.38 -7.70 24.06
N THR A 82 15.35 -7.12 23.37
CA THR A 82 15.39 -7.10 21.90
C THR A 82 15.60 -8.48 21.30
N ALA A 83 16.47 -9.32 21.87
CA ALA A 83 16.75 -10.65 21.34
C ALA A 83 15.52 -11.56 21.46
N LEU A 84 14.79 -11.47 22.59
CA LEU A 84 13.53 -12.17 22.78
C LEU A 84 12.46 -11.70 21.79
N ARG A 85 12.34 -10.39 21.54
CA ARG A 85 11.39 -9.84 20.56
C ARG A 85 11.69 -10.32 19.14
N GLU A 86 12.95 -10.26 18.72
CA GLU A 86 13.37 -10.70 17.38
C GLU A 86 13.15 -12.21 17.19
N SER A 87 13.52 -13.02 18.19
CA SER A 87 13.28 -14.47 18.16
C SER A 87 11.79 -14.79 18.09
N LYS A 88 10.95 -14.10 18.88
CA LYS A 88 9.50 -14.28 18.84
C LYS A 88 8.90 -13.83 17.50
N LEU A 89 9.33 -12.70 16.95
CA LEU A 89 8.88 -12.22 15.65
C LEU A 89 9.20 -13.24 14.56
N CYS A 90 10.43 -13.76 14.54
CA CYS A 90 10.85 -14.80 13.61
C CYS A 90 9.93 -16.03 13.68
N ALA A 91 9.68 -16.57 14.88
CA ALA A 91 8.81 -17.72 15.06
C ALA A 91 7.35 -17.44 14.64
N ASP A 92 6.86 -16.25 14.94
CA ASP A 92 5.51 -15.81 14.62
C ASP A 92 5.30 -15.66 13.11
N LEU A 93 6.20 -14.97 12.40
CA LEU A 93 6.11 -14.84 10.93
C LEU A 93 6.24 -16.18 10.21
N LYS A 94 7.03 -17.12 10.76
CA LYS A 94 7.19 -18.47 10.21
C LYS A 94 5.96 -19.36 10.41
N SER A 95 5.17 -19.11 11.43
CA SER A 95 3.98 -19.92 11.73
C SER A 95 2.67 -19.29 11.24
N ASP A 96 2.67 -17.98 10.95
CA ASP A 96 1.48 -17.25 10.56
C ASP A 96 1.16 -17.42 9.06
N THR A 97 0.16 -18.24 8.77
CA THR A 97 -0.28 -18.52 7.40
C THR A 97 -0.92 -17.31 6.74
N THR A 98 -1.57 -16.42 7.49
CA THR A 98 -2.21 -15.21 6.96
C THR A 98 -1.15 -14.22 6.49
N PHE A 99 -0.14 -13.96 7.31
CA PHE A 99 1.01 -13.13 6.92
C PHE A 99 1.70 -13.71 5.69
N TYR A 100 2.01 -15.01 5.71
CA TYR A 100 2.66 -15.70 4.59
C TYR A 100 1.86 -15.59 3.29
N ASN A 101 0.55 -15.80 3.35
CA ASN A 101 -0.32 -15.67 2.18
C ASN A 101 -0.35 -14.24 1.63
N ASN A 102 -0.44 -13.22 2.49
CA ASN A 102 -0.39 -11.83 2.04
C ASN A 102 0.98 -11.46 1.45
N PHE A 103 2.07 -11.92 2.06
CA PHE A 103 3.42 -11.75 1.52
C PHE A 103 3.55 -12.38 0.12
N ARG A 104 3.01 -13.59 -0.08
CA ARG A 104 2.95 -14.26 -1.39
C ARG A 104 2.15 -13.46 -2.42
N LEU A 105 0.99 -12.92 -2.04
CA LEU A 105 0.19 -12.08 -2.92
C LEU A 105 0.93 -10.81 -3.37
N LEU A 106 1.89 -10.34 -2.57
CA LEU A 106 2.67 -9.12 -2.80
C LEU A 106 3.99 -9.34 -3.55
N THR A 107 4.27 -10.55 -4.01
CA THR A 107 5.50 -10.92 -4.71
C THR A 107 5.23 -11.60 -6.07
N PRO A 108 6.11 -11.45 -7.07
CA PRO A 108 6.05 -12.19 -8.32
C PRO A 108 6.59 -13.60 -8.12
N LEU A 109 5.70 -14.56 -7.87
CA LEU A 109 6.07 -15.95 -7.61
C LEU A 109 6.43 -16.72 -8.88
N ARG A 110 7.57 -17.42 -8.85
CA ARG A 110 7.96 -18.46 -9.81
C ARG A 110 7.26 -19.78 -9.48
N ASN A 111 6.68 -20.45 -10.48
CA ASN A 111 6.34 -21.88 -10.46
C ASN A 111 5.48 -22.41 -9.29
N GLN A 112 4.66 -21.59 -8.64
CA GLN A 112 3.67 -22.07 -7.68
C GLN A 112 2.27 -21.98 -8.27
N SER A 113 1.43 -22.97 -7.97
CA SER A 113 -0.03 -22.91 -8.15
C SER A 113 -0.58 -21.80 -7.24
N ASN A 114 -0.46 -20.56 -7.71
CA ASN A 114 -0.76 -19.38 -6.91
C ASN A 114 -2.25 -19.37 -6.57
N PRO A 115 -2.64 -19.16 -5.29
CA PRO A 115 -3.97 -18.69 -5.00
C PRO A 115 -4.11 -17.31 -5.65
N LYS A 116 -4.78 -17.24 -6.81
CA LYS A 116 -5.15 -15.97 -7.41
C LYS A 116 -6.24 -15.33 -6.56
N MET A 117 -5.86 -14.30 -5.81
CA MET A 117 -6.83 -13.41 -5.19
C MET A 117 -7.35 -12.43 -6.24
N ILE A 118 -8.66 -12.22 -6.31
CA ILE A 118 -9.28 -11.25 -7.23
C ILE A 118 -9.95 -10.18 -6.40
N TYR A 119 -9.42 -8.96 -6.43
CA TYR A 119 -10.03 -7.78 -5.85
C TYR A 119 -10.87 -7.02 -6.86
N THR A 120 -11.88 -6.30 -6.40
CA THR A 120 -12.65 -5.38 -7.24
C THR A 120 -12.03 -3.99 -7.25
N ILE A 121 -12.30 -3.21 -8.30
CA ILE A 121 -11.97 -1.77 -8.31
C ILE A 121 -12.60 -1.06 -7.10
N SER A 122 -13.82 -1.44 -6.72
CA SER A 122 -14.50 -0.86 -5.55
C SER A 122 -13.74 -1.13 -4.24
N GLU A 123 -13.27 -2.37 -4.04
CA GLU A 123 -12.42 -2.72 -2.90
C GLU A 123 -11.13 -1.89 -2.89
N MET A 124 -10.48 -1.73 -4.05
CA MET A 124 -9.26 -0.92 -4.17
C MET A 124 -9.50 0.55 -3.82
N LEU A 125 -10.60 1.13 -4.28
CA LEU A 125 -10.96 2.52 -3.99
C LEU A 125 -11.31 2.72 -2.52
N THR A 126 -12.08 1.80 -1.94
CA THR A 126 -12.46 1.82 -0.52
C THR A 126 -11.24 1.68 0.38
N VAL A 127 -10.29 0.81 0.02
CA VAL A 127 -9.05 0.64 0.77
C VAL A 127 -8.14 1.86 0.61
N GLY A 128 -7.95 2.34 -0.62
CA GLY A 128 -7.06 3.46 -0.89
C GLY A 128 -7.53 4.78 -0.26
N SER A 129 -8.85 5.05 -0.25
CA SER A 129 -9.41 6.28 0.30
C SER A 129 -9.12 6.44 1.80
N ARG A 130 -8.97 5.32 2.52
CA ARG A 130 -8.74 5.30 3.97
C ARG A 130 -7.37 5.78 4.41
N PHE A 131 -6.42 5.89 3.49
CA PHE A 131 -5.12 6.50 3.79
C PHE A 131 -5.19 8.03 3.85
N PHE A 132 -6.27 8.65 3.35
CA PHE A 132 -6.47 10.10 3.38
C PHE A 132 -7.29 10.48 4.60
N TYR A 133 -6.63 10.95 5.65
CA TYR A 133 -7.26 11.17 6.95
C TYR A 133 -7.42 12.66 7.26
N CYS A 134 -8.59 13.04 7.77
CA CYS A 134 -8.82 14.33 8.40
C CYS A 134 -8.81 14.11 9.91
N ASP A 135 -8.00 14.80 10.71
CA ASP A 135 -7.83 14.42 12.12
C ASP A 135 -7.74 15.61 13.09
N ILE A 136 -7.30 16.75 12.58
CA ILE A 136 -7.18 17.98 13.34
C ILE A 136 -8.35 18.88 12.97
N ILE A 137 -8.95 19.48 13.98
CA ILE A 137 -9.87 20.61 13.82
C ILE A 137 -9.34 21.77 14.66
N ASN A 138 -9.05 22.88 13.99
CA ASN A 138 -8.61 24.09 14.67
C ASN A 138 -9.78 24.66 15.48
N ARG A 139 -9.62 24.74 16.80
CA ARG A 139 -10.69 25.18 17.71
C ARG A 139 -11.01 26.67 17.59
N LYS A 140 -10.18 27.47 16.90
CA LYS A 140 -10.40 28.91 16.70
C LYS A 140 -11.25 29.22 15.47
N ASP A 141 -11.09 28.46 14.39
CA ASP A 141 -11.67 28.79 13.08
C ASP A 141 -12.28 27.58 12.35
N THR A 142 -12.39 26.45 13.05
CA THR A 142 -12.91 25.15 12.59
C THR A 142 -12.20 24.54 11.38
N THR A 143 -11.06 25.07 10.96
CA THR A 143 -10.31 24.53 9.82
C THR A 143 -9.88 23.09 10.07
N ILE A 144 -9.99 22.26 9.03
CA ILE A 144 -9.67 20.84 9.08
C ILE A 144 -8.23 20.61 8.60
N GLY A 145 -7.42 19.99 9.45
CA GLY A 145 -6.13 19.43 9.07
C GLY A 145 -6.30 18.04 8.47
N CYS A 146 -5.56 17.77 7.40
CA CYS A 146 -5.59 16.50 6.70
C CYS A 146 -4.18 15.95 6.43
N HIS A 147 -4.04 14.64 6.53
CA HIS A 147 -2.79 13.92 6.41
C HIS A 147 -2.98 12.63 5.63
N ILE A 148 -1.89 12.14 5.04
CA ILE A 148 -1.84 10.77 4.55
C ILE A 148 -1.23 9.92 5.66
N CYS A 149 -1.98 8.93 6.15
CA CYS A 149 -1.59 8.14 7.32
C CYS A 149 -1.23 6.70 6.96
N VAL A 150 -0.46 6.05 7.84
CA VAL A 150 -0.14 4.60 7.73
C VAL A 150 -1.30 3.74 8.23
N GLY A 151 -2.08 4.23 9.20
CA GLY A 151 -3.24 3.51 9.73
C GLY A 151 -4.53 3.76 8.96
N ILE A 152 -5.39 2.73 8.93
CA ILE A 152 -6.80 2.85 8.52
C ILE A 152 -7.53 3.60 9.64
N ASN A 153 -7.45 4.92 9.60
CA ASN A 153 -7.86 5.75 10.72
C ASN A 153 -9.37 6.08 10.68
N GLY A 154 -10.05 5.88 11.81
CA GLY A 154 -11.34 6.50 12.08
C GLY A 154 -12.58 5.85 11.44
N GLN A 155 -12.47 4.63 10.90
CA GLN A 155 -13.65 3.84 10.55
C GLN A 155 -13.53 2.41 11.09
N ARG A 156 -14.63 1.91 11.66
CA ARG A 156 -14.83 0.49 11.96
C ARG A 156 -14.32 -0.34 10.78
N GLN A 157 -13.61 -1.42 11.11
CA GLN A 157 -13.07 -2.43 10.17
C GLN A 157 -13.94 -2.51 8.93
N LEU A 158 -13.34 -2.37 7.74
CA LEU A 158 -14.01 -2.70 6.48
C LEU A 158 -14.60 -4.10 6.70
N VAL A 159 -15.92 -4.22 6.88
CA VAL A 159 -16.55 -5.50 7.18
C VAL A 159 -16.55 -6.29 5.88
N SER A 160 -15.41 -6.87 5.59
CA SER A 160 -15.14 -7.70 4.44
C SER A 160 -15.03 -9.13 4.94
N LYS A 161 -15.72 -10.06 4.28
CA LYS A 161 -15.51 -11.50 4.50
C LYS A 161 -14.16 -11.97 3.97
N LYS A 162 -13.49 -11.11 3.20
CA LYS A 162 -12.26 -11.38 2.48
C LYS A 162 -11.12 -10.57 3.10
N ASP A 163 -9.96 -11.21 3.19
CA ASP A 163 -8.73 -10.56 3.62
C ASP A 163 -8.27 -9.53 2.57
N LEU A 164 -8.22 -8.26 2.99
CA LEU A 164 -7.83 -7.12 2.17
C LEU A 164 -6.39 -6.67 2.45
N THR A 165 -5.64 -7.35 3.31
CA THR A 165 -4.31 -6.90 3.79
C THR A 165 -3.32 -6.70 2.65
N ALA A 166 -3.22 -7.64 1.70
CA ALA A 166 -2.39 -7.46 0.51
C ALA A 166 -2.85 -6.26 -0.35
N LEU A 167 -4.15 -6.05 -0.50
CA LEU A 167 -4.68 -4.89 -1.24
C LEU A 167 -4.35 -3.57 -0.52
N GLN A 168 -4.41 -3.56 0.82
CA GLN A 168 -4.03 -2.42 1.65
C GLN A 168 -2.55 -2.10 1.51
N ALA A 169 -1.67 -3.09 1.60
CA ALA A 169 -0.24 -2.93 1.39
C ALA A 169 0.10 -2.35 0.01
N PHE A 170 -0.57 -2.83 -1.04
CA PHE A 170 -0.43 -2.30 -2.39
C PHE A 170 -0.93 -0.85 -2.51
N CYS A 171 -2.12 -0.55 -1.97
CA CYS A 171 -2.67 0.81 -2.01
C CYS A 171 -1.82 1.79 -1.19
N PHE A 172 -1.26 1.35 -0.06
CA PHE A 172 -0.34 2.12 0.74
C PHE A 172 0.91 2.49 -0.07
N GLU A 173 1.53 1.50 -0.72
CA GLU A 173 2.66 1.76 -1.63
C GLU A 173 2.29 2.78 -2.71
N ALA A 174 1.13 2.64 -3.34
CA ALA A 174 0.66 3.57 -4.36
C ALA A 174 0.45 4.99 -3.79
N VAL A 175 -0.16 5.15 -2.63
CA VAL A 175 -0.44 6.47 -2.03
C VAL A 175 0.85 7.18 -1.59
N PHE A 176 1.87 6.42 -1.20
CA PHE A 176 3.19 6.94 -0.82
C PHE A 176 4.17 7.04 -1.99
N ASP A 177 3.82 6.56 -3.19
CA ASP A 177 4.63 6.75 -4.39
C ASP A 177 4.71 8.25 -4.75
N ASN A 178 5.93 8.75 -4.84
CA ASN A 178 6.17 10.15 -5.12
C ASN A 178 6.12 10.40 -6.64
N ASN A 179 4.95 10.80 -7.14
CA ASN A 179 4.77 11.14 -8.55
C ASN A 179 3.71 12.24 -8.76
N SER A 180 3.76 12.88 -9.94
CA SER A 180 2.89 14.02 -10.26
C SER A 180 1.40 13.69 -10.36
N LYS A 181 1.01 12.43 -10.62
CA LYS A 181 -0.40 12.03 -10.61
C LYS A 181 -0.92 11.94 -9.18
N ARG A 182 -0.11 11.40 -8.26
CA ARG A 182 -0.39 11.35 -6.83
C ARG A 182 -0.58 12.77 -6.28
N ASP A 183 0.30 13.70 -6.62
CA ASP A 183 0.20 15.09 -6.14
C ASP A 183 -1.13 15.75 -6.52
N ARG A 184 -1.64 15.49 -7.74
CA ARG A 184 -2.96 15.99 -8.16
C ARG A 184 -4.11 15.41 -7.35
N VAL A 185 -4.02 14.14 -6.97
CA VAL A 185 -5.00 13.51 -6.07
C VAL A 185 -4.97 14.18 -4.71
N VAL A 186 -3.77 14.38 -4.14
CA VAL A 186 -3.60 15.02 -2.81
C VAL A 186 -4.10 16.46 -2.81
N GLU A 187 -3.79 17.22 -3.85
CA GLU A 187 -4.27 18.59 -4.01
C GLU A 187 -5.80 18.63 -4.18
N GLY A 188 -6.35 17.72 -4.99
CA GLY A 188 -7.79 17.56 -5.17
C GLY A 188 -8.52 17.24 -3.87
N PHE A 189 -7.98 16.30 -3.09
CA PHE A 189 -8.46 15.97 -1.75
C PHE A 189 -8.42 17.19 -0.83
N SER A 190 -7.29 17.88 -0.74
CA SER A 190 -7.13 19.06 0.12
C SER A 190 -8.15 20.17 -0.22
N ARG A 191 -8.39 20.41 -1.53
CA ARG A 191 -9.41 21.37 -1.99
C ARG A 191 -10.83 20.93 -1.66
N HIS A 192 -11.12 19.63 -1.75
CA HIS A 192 -12.44 19.09 -1.41
C HIS A 192 -12.70 19.19 0.10
N VAL A 193 -11.72 18.85 0.95
CA VAL A 193 -11.77 19.05 2.41
C VAL A 193 -12.14 20.49 2.77
N GLN A 194 -11.47 21.48 2.18
CA GLN A 194 -11.76 22.90 2.42
C GLN A 194 -13.19 23.27 2.01
N SER A 195 -13.66 22.74 0.88
CA SER A 195 -15.01 22.99 0.38
C SER A 195 -16.07 22.36 1.30
N THR A 196 -15.86 21.11 1.71
CA THR A 196 -16.73 20.38 2.65
C THR A 196 -16.79 21.07 4.00
N ASP A 197 -15.65 21.50 4.55
CA ASP A 197 -15.60 22.25 5.81
C ASP A 197 -16.47 23.52 5.73
N LEU A 198 -16.33 24.32 4.67
CA LEU A 198 -17.15 25.53 4.48
C LEU A 198 -18.66 25.23 4.41
N LEU A 199 -19.06 24.10 3.82
CA LEU A 199 -20.45 23.67 3.75
C LEU A 199 -20.98 23.21 5.11
N GLU A 200 -20.23 22.36 5.81
CA GLU A 200 -20.61 21.75 7.08
C GLU A 200 -20.65 22.77 8.24
N ARG A 201 -19.90 23.89 8.14
CA ARG A 201 -19.95 24.99 9.12
C ARG A 201 -21.35 25.58 9.28
N LYS A 202 -22.19 25.52 8.24
CA LYS A 202 -23.58 26.02 8.27
C LYS A 202 -24.45 25.26 9.27
N THR A 203 -24.09 24.02 9.59
CA THR A 203 -24.80 23.14 10.53
C THR A 203 -23.89 22.72 11.69
N PHE A 204 -22.89 23.55 12.02
CA PHE A 204 -21.96 23.29 13.11
C PHE A 204 -22.70 23.11 14.44
N LYS A 205 -22.43 22.00 15.13
CA LYS A 205 -22.99 21.69 16.45
C LYS A 205 -21.90 21.61 17.50
N ASN A 206 -20.87 20.83 17.20
CA ASN A 206 -19.66 20.67 17.98
C ASN A 206 -18.53 20.19 17.05
N PHE A 207 -17.30 20.28 17.55
CA PHE A 207 -16.11 19.99 16.78
C PHE A 207 -15.98 18.51 16.37
N ASP A 208 -16.40 17.59 17.23
CA ASP A 208 -16.23 16.16 16.99
C ASP A 208 -17.20 15.67 15.91
N ASP A 209 -18.46 16.10 15.99
CA ASP A 209 -19.46 15.85 14.96
C ASP A 209 -19.09 16.50 13.62
N HIS A 210 -18.55 17.72 13.64
CA HIS A 210 -18.10 18.42 12.43
C HIS A 210 -16.97 17.65 11.75
N LEU A 211 -15.93 17.30 12.52
CA LEU A 211 -14.81 16.50 12.02
C LEU A 211 -15.28 15.14 11.48
N GLN A 212 -16.20 14.47 12.18
CA GLN A 212 -16.73 13.17 11.75
C GLN A 212 -17.53 13.27 10.44
N ARG A 213 -18.33 14.33 10.26
CA ARG A 213 -19.06 14.56 9.00
C ARG A 213 -18.12 14.84 7.84
N VAL A 214 -17.12 15.70 8.04
CA VAL A 214 -16.09 15.96 7.03
C VAL A 214 -15.39 14.66 6.65
N LYS A 215 -14.89 13.88 7.63
CA LYS A 215 -14.25 12.56 7.38
C LYS A 215 -15.11 11.66 6.49
N LEU A 216 -16.38 11.45 6.85
CA LEU A 216 -17.28 10.56 6.12
C LEU A 216 -17.54 11.03 4.69
N THR A 217 -17.71 12.34 4.51
CA THR A 217 -17.91 12.94 3.18
C THR A 217 -16.68 12.77 2.31
N GLU A 218 -15.48 13.00 2.86
CA GLU A 218 -14.22 12.88 2.11
C GLU A 218 -13.93 11.44 1.67
N TYR A 219 -14.20 10.45 2.52
CA TYR A 219 -14.04 9.04 2.14
C TYR A 219 -14.97 8.65 1.00
N SER A 220 -16.25 9.01 1.09
CA SER A 220 -17.23 8.77 0.01
C SER A 220 -16.85 9.53 -1.27
N TYR A 221 -16.27 10.72 -1.15
CA TYR A 221 -15.79 11.49 -2.30
C TYR A 221 -14.65 10.75 -3.00
N LEU A 222 -13.60 10.35 -2.28
CA LEU A 222 -12.45 9.66 -2.85
C LEU A 222 -12.82 8.32 -3.49
N GLU A 223 -13.72 7.55 -2.87
CA GLU A 223 -14.23 6.29 -3.44
C GLU A 223 -14.89 6.46 -4.81
N LYS A 224 -15.41 7.65 -5.11
CA LYS A 224 -16.08 8.00 -6.38
C LYS A 224 -15.22 8.89 -7.27
N ASN A 225 -14.03 9.27 -6.81
CA ASN A 225 -13.19 10.25 -7.48
C ASN A 225 -12.48 9.64 -8.68
N ILE A 226 -12.81 10.13 -9.89
CA ILE A 226 -12.24 9.64 -11.15
C ILE A 226 -10.71 9.80 -11.19
N PRO A 227 -10.13 10.98 -10.85
CA PRO A 227 -8.67 11.11 -10.78
C PRO A 227 -7.98 10.10 -9.87
N PHE A 228 -8.56 9.81 -8.70
CA PHE A 228 -8.01 8.83 -7.76
C PHE A 228 -8.11 7.40 -8.30
N LYS A 229 -9.23 7.06 -8.93
CA LYS A 229 -9.40 5.78 -9.62
C LYS A 229 -8.38 5.59 -10.73
N ASP A 230 -8.24 6.59 -11.60
CA ASP A 230 -7.29 6.53 -12.72
C ASP A 230 -5.85 6.45 -12.21
N TYR A 231 -5.55 7.13 -11.11
CA TYR A 231 -4.26 7.04 -10.44
C TYR A 231 -3.95 5.61 -9.98
N LEU A 232 -4.82 5.01 -9.15
CA LEU A 232 -4.61 3.67 -8.62
C LEU A 232 -4.58 2.60 -9.71
N LEU A 233 -5.46 2.70 -10.73
CA LEU A 233 -5.44 1.80 -11.88
C LEU A 233 -4.17 1.95 -12.72
N SER A 234 -3.67 3.17 -12.91
CA SER A 234 -2.39 3.41 -13.59
C SER A 234 -1.23 2.80 -12.81
N TYR A 235 -1.22 2.92 -11.48
CA TYR A 235 -0.20 2.32 -10.62
C TYR A 235 -0.29 0.79 -10.67
N TYR A 236 -1.48 0.22 -10.55
CA TYR A 236 -1.71 -1.22 -10.68
C TYR A 236 -1.23 -1.75 -12.03
N ASN A 237 -1.56 -1.09 -13.14
CA ASN A 237 -1.13 -1.56 -14.47
C ASN A 237 0.40 -1.58 -14.65
N LYS A 238 1.11 -0.65 -13.99
CA LYS A 238 2.58 -0.61 -13.95
C LYS A 238 3.17 -1.75 -13.11
N HIS A 239 2.50 -2.12 -12.02
CA HIS A 239 3.01 -3.06 -11.01
C HIS A 239 2.36 -4.45 -11.01
N LYS A 240 1.34 -4.71 -11.84
CA LYS A 240 0.60 -5.98 -11.87
C LYS A 240 1.46 -7.23 -12.10
N LYS A 241 2.61 -7.04 -12.75
CA LYS A 241 3.62 -8.08 -12.99
C LYS A 241 4.42 -8.44 -11.72
N THR A 242 4.39 -7.61 -10.69
CA THR A 242 5.07 -7.82 -9.40
C THR A 242 4.11 -8.26 -8.30
N LEU A 243 2.89 -8.65 -8.66
CA LEU A 243 1.81 -9.03 -7.75
C LEU A 243 1.25 -10.39 -8.17
N SER A 244 0.77 -11.16 -7.19
CA SER A 244 0.11 -12.47 -7.41
C SER A 244 -1.41 -12.40 -7.21
N PHE A 245 -2.00 -11.20 -7.26
CA PHE A 245 -3.44 -10.96 -7.28
C PHE A 245 -3.86 -10.15 -8.50
N GLU A 246 -5.16 -10.15 -8.79
CA GLU A 246 -5.77 -9.36 -9.86
C GLU A 246 -6.75 -8.31 -9.31
N ILE A 247 -6.90 -7.20 -10.03
CA ILE A 247 -7.95 -6.20 -9.81
C ILE A 247 -8.87 -6.19 -11.04
N ARG A 248 -10.18 -6.32 -10.81
CA ARG A 248 -11.22 -6.35 -11.86
C ARG A 248 -12.35 -5.36 -11.59
#